data_AF-A0A2M7TM40-F1
#
_entry.id   AF-A0A2M7TM40-F1
#
_cell.length_a   1.000
_cell.length_b   1.000
_cell.length_c   1.000
_cell.angle_alpha   90.00
_cell.angle_beta   90.00
_cell.angle_gamma   90.00
#
_symmetry.space_group_name_H-M   'P 1'
#
loop_
_entity.id
_entity.type
_entity.pdbx_description
1 polymer ?
#
loop_
_entity_poly.entity_id
_entity_poly.type
_entity_poly.pdbx_seq_one_letter_code
_entity_poly.pdbx_strand_id
1 'polypeptide(L)'
;MVVQKNTPQTSEENITHTVRTGFTLIELLVVIAVIGILATVVLVAIDPQQRISKAKDVGRKSDLSEIANALEAYYTKNRAYPYDISQGGCGRYQTGGTPLSCDSVNDGDNWIPDLVSQGFLKSLPKDPINSTFSTVWANGRAYFYISENVGGGTRGDYYILGTWLENPTDSKSLGYYDGIGVDRPKWPLCDSTVGAGEIGFDSNIYVIRSYRCNGVDPEGSR
;
A
#
# COMPACT_ATOMS: atom_id res chain seq x y z
N MET A 1 16.32 -112.26 2.91
CA MET A 1 15.32 -111.24 2.48
C MET A 1 15.70 -109.94 3.16
N VAL A 2 16.35 -109.03 2.43
CA VAL A 2 16.70 -107.68 2.91
C VAL A 2 15.51 -106.78 2.62
N VAL A 3 14.96 -106.12 3.64
CA VAL A 3 13.98 -105.04 3.44
C VAL A 3 14.60 -103.77 4.02
N GLN A 4 14.97 -102.88 3.11
CA GLN A 4 15.44 -101.51 3.34
C GLN A 4 14.29 -100.68 3.93
N LYS A 5 14.53 -99.92 5.01
CA LYS A 5 13.65 -98.81 5.41
C LYS A 5 14.36 -97.49 5.07
N ASN A 6 13.73 -96.73 4.16
CA ASN A 6 14.18 -95.42 3.70
C ASN A 6 14.09 -94.38 4.84
N THR A 7 15.15 -93.58 4.98
CA THR A 7 15.20 -92.40 5.84
C THR A 7 14.57 -91.19 5.12
N PRO A 8 13.81 -90.31 5.80
CA PRO A 8 13.21 -89.14 5.16
C PRO A 8 14.26 -88.10 4.76
N GLN A 9 14.19 -87.59 3.53
CA GLN A 9 14.98 -86.46 3.04
C GLN A 9 14.22 -85.17 3.34
N THR A 10 14.76 -84.30 4.19
CA THR A 10 14.25 -82.94 4.40
C THR A 10 14.78 -82.02 3.30
N SER A 11 13.88 -81.48 2.48
CA SER A 11 14.18 -80.48 1.45
C SER A 11 14.56 -79.15 2.08
N GLU A 12 15.77 -78.67 1.80
CA GLU A 12 16.23 -77.35 2.20
C GLU A 12 15.50 -76.26 1.38
N GLU A 13 14.64 -75.50 2.04
CA GLU A 13 14.00 -74.31 1.47
C GLU A 13 14.98 -73.12 1.56
N ASN A 14 15.52 -72.69 0.42
CA ASN A 14 16.40 -71.52 0.33
C ASN A 14 15.60 -70.22 0.51
N ILE A 15 15.49 -69.73 1.75
CA ILE A 15 14.90 -68.42 2.06
C ILE A 15 15.91 -67.32 1.70
N THR A 16 15.72 -66.66 0.56
CA THR A 16 16.50 -65.46 0.19
C THR A 16 16.13 -64.29 1.09
N HIS A 17 16.95 -64.03 2.11
CA HIS A 17 16.85 -62.86 2.99
C HIS A 17 17.13 -61.57 2.20
N THR A 18 16.08 -60.83 1.85
CA THR A 18 16.22 -59.46 1.34
C THR A 18 16.52 -58.54 2.51
N VAL A 19 17.77 -58.08 2.62
CA VAL A 19 18.20 -57.14 3.65
C VAL A 19 17.48 -55.81 3.44
N ARG A 20 16.55 -55.45 4.33
CA ARG A 20 15.96 -54.12 4.38
C ARG A 20 16.96 -53.18 5.05
N THR A 21 17.57 -52.29 4.28
CA THR A 21 18.42 -51.22 4.82
C THR A 21 17.54 -50.13 5.43
N GLY A 22 17.58 -50.01 6.76
CA GLY A 22 16.96 -48.90 7.49
C GLY A 22 17.92 -47.70 7.61
N PHE A 23 17.37 -46.49 7.70
CA PHE A 23 18.15 -45.29 7.99
C PHE A 23 18.78 -45.39 9.38
N THR A 24 20.01 -44.90 9.50
CA THR A 24 20.68 -44.80 10.79
C THR A 24 20.19 -43.58 11.57
N LEU A 25 20.19 -43.66 12.91
CA LEU A 25 19.85 -42.52 13.75
C LEU A 25 20.79 -41.33 13.54
N ILE A 26 22.05 -41.60 13.21
CA ILE A 26 23.05 -40.57 12.94
C ILE A 26 22.78 -39.84 11.61
N GLU A 27 22.32 -40.55 10.57
CA GLU A 27 21.90 -39.90 9.32
C GLU A 27 20.75 -38.93 9.55
N LEU A 28 19.75 -39.32 10.34
CA LEU A 28 18.64 -38.43 10.65
C LEU A 28 19.08 -37.20 11.48
N LEU A 29 20.01 -37.40 12.42
CA LEU A 29 20.53 -36.33 13.28
C LEU A 29 21.31 -35.29 12.47
N VAL A 30 22.16 -35.71 11.54
CA VAL A 30 22.90 -34.79 10.67
C VAL A 30 21.96 -34.00 9.76
N VAL A 31 20.90 -34.63 9.25
CA VAL A 31 19.93 -33.96 8.37
C VAL A 31 19.19 -32.83 9.09
N ILE A 32 18.68 -33.06 10.30
CA ILE A 32 18.00 -32.00 11.05
C ILE A 32 18.96 -30.87 11.47
N ALA A 33 20.23 -31.20 11.74
CA ALA A 33 21.26 -30.20 12.02
C ALA A 33 21.53 -29.31 10.80
N VAL A 34 21.64 -29.89 9.60
CA VAL A 34 21.82 -29.14 8.35
C VAL A 34 20.59 -28.29 8.02
N ILE A 35 19.38 -28.84 8.17
CA ILE A 35 18.12 -28.10 7.95
C ILE A 35 18.04 -26.90 8.90
N GLY A 36 18.43 -27.07 10.17
CA GLY A 36 18.47 -25.97 11.15
C GLY A 36 19.40 -24.83 10.72
N ILE A 37 20.59 -25.15 10.23
CA ILE A 37 21.54 -24.14 9.75
C ILE A 37 20.99 -23.42 8.52
N LEU A 38 20.51 -24.16 7.52
CA LEU A 38 19.97 -23.57 6.29
C LEU A 38 18.75 -22.68 6.57
N ALA A 39 17.88 -23.07 7.51
CA ALA A 39 16.70 -22.30 7.88
C ALA A 39 17.07 -20.90 8.43
N THR A 40 18.13 -20.80 9.23
CA THR A 40 18.57 -19.50 9.78
C THR A 40 19.15 -18.59 8.71
N VAL A 41 19.94 -19.12 7.76
CA VAL A 41 20.50 -18.34 6.64
C VAL A 41 19.39 -17.79 5.75
N VAL A 42 18.36 -18.59 5.44
CA VAL A 42 17.23 -18.17 4.59
C VAL A 42 16.43 -17.04 5.26
N LEU A 43 16.23 -17.09 6.58
CA LEU A 43 15.51 -16.04 7.31
C LEU A 43 16.28 -14.71 7.34
N VAL A 44 17.61 -14.73 7.38
CA VAL A 44 18.43 -13.51 7.29
C VAL A 44 18.42 -12.95 5.86
N ALA A 45 18.35 -13.82 4.86
CA ALA A 45 18.34 -13.42 3.44
C ALA A 45 17.00 -12.80 3.00
N ILE A 46 15.89 -13.11 3.67
CA ILE A 46 14.59 -12.51 3.42
C ILE A 46 14.42 -11.37 4.41
N ASP A 47 14.23 -10.13 3.95
CA ASP A 47 13.76 -9.04 4.81
C ASP A 47 12.23 -9.15 4.97
N PRO A 48 11.71 -9.73 6.08
CA PRO A 48 10.28 -9.89 6.27
C PRO A 48 9.58 -8.54 6.43
N GLN A 49 10.25 -7.53 6.99
CA GLN A 49 9.67 -6.21 7.21
C GLN A 49 9.40 -5.51 5.88
N GLN A 50 10.38 -5.55 4.96
CA GLN A 50 10.18 -4.97 3.63
C GLN A 50 9.04 -5.65 2.87
N ARG A 51 8.87 -6.98 3.01
CA ARG A 51 7.76 -7.71 2.37
C ARG A 51 6.39 -7.32 2.95
N ILE A 52 6.31 -7.17 4.27
CA ILE A 52 5.08 -6.75 4.95
C ILE A 52 4.71 -5.32 4.53
N SER A 53 5.67 -4.39 4.51
CA SER A 53 5.45 -3.01 4.08
C SER A 53 4.97 -2.95 2.62
N LYS A 54 5.60 -3.71 1.71
CA LYS A 54 5.14 -3.82 0.32
C LYS A 54 3.70 -4.32 0.21
N ALA A 55 3.31 -5.31 1.01
CA ALA A 55 1.94 -5.83 1.00
C ALA A 55 0.92 -4.77 1.46
N LYS A 56 1.25 -4.00 2.50
CA LYS A 56 0.40 -2.88 2.98
C LYS A 56 0.30 -1.76 1.94
N ASP A 57 1.42 -1.42 1.30
CA ASP A 57 1.48 -0.39 0.26
C ASP A 57 0.63 -0.76 -0.97
N VAL A 58 0.54 -2.05 -1.32
CA VAL A 58 -0.39 -2.54 -2.35
C VAL A 58 -1.85 -2.28 -1.95
N GLY A 59 -2.20 -2.54 -0.68
CA GLY A 59 -3.52 -2.22 -0.15
C GLY A 59 -3.83 -0.72 -0.26
N ARG A 60 -2.92 0.14 0.21
CA ARG A 60 -3.06 1.61 0.14
C ARG A 60 -3.30 2.11 -1.29
N LYS A 61 -2.54 1.60 -2.25
CA LYS A 61 -2.68 1.96 -3.67
C LYS A 61 -4.04 1.53 -4.24
N SER A 62 -4.51 0.35 -3.84
CA SER A 62 -5.85 -0.12 -4.20
C SER A 62 -6.94 0.78 -3.63
N ASP A 63 -6.84 1.13 -2.35
CA ASP A 63 -7.78 2.02 -1.67
C ASP A 63 -7.83 3.40 -2.34
N LEU A 64 -6.69 3.99 -2.68
CA LEU A 64 -6.66 5.26 -3.42
C LEU A 64 -7.31 5.14 -4.80
N SER A 65 -7.13 4.02 -5.50
CA SER A 65 -7.73 3.80 -6.82
C SER A 65 -9.25 3.70 -6.71
N GLU A 66 -9.78 3.04 -5.68
CA GLU A 66 -11.21 2.98 -5.40
C GLU A 66 -11.80 4.38 -5.15
N ILE A 67 -11.13 5.18 -4.32
CA ILE A 67 -11.56 6.54 -4.00
C ILE A 67 -11.48 7.45 -5.23
N ALA A 68 -10.42 7.35 -6.03
CA ALA A 68 -10.28 8.09 -7.28
C ALA A 68 -11.44 7.81 -8.24
N ASN A 69 -11.81 6.54 -8.41
CA ASN A 69 -12.97 6.17 -9.23
C ASN A 69 -14.29 6.76 -8.69
N ALA A 70 -14.47 6.77 -7.36
CA ALA A 70 -15.62 7.38 -6.72
C ALA A 70 -15.66 8.91 -6.92
N LEU A 71 -14.50 9.58 -6.85
CA LEU A 71 -14.38 11.02 -7.14
C LEU A 71 -14.75 11.34 -8.59
N GLU A 72 -14.35 10.50 -9.53
CA GLU A 72 -14.70 10.67 -10.95
C GLU A 72 -16.19 10.46 -11.22
N ALA A 73 -16.79 9.46 -10.57
CA ALA A 73 -18.24 9.26 -10.60
C ALA A 73 -18.99 10.45 -9.97
N TYR A 74 -18.47 10.98 -8.85
CA TYR A 74 -19.01 12.17 -8.20
C TYR A 74 -18.98 13.38 -9.13
N TYR A 75 -17.85 13.62 -9.79
CA TYR A 75 -17.71 14.72 -10.73
C TYR A 75 -18.67 14.60 -11.92
N THR A 76 -18.85 13.38 -12.44
CA THR A 76 -19.79 13.14 -13.54
C THR A 76 -21.22 13.56 -13.18
N LYS A 77 -21.63 13.35 -11.94
CA LYS A 77 -22.96 13.74 -11.43
C LYS A 77 -23.03 15.23 -11.06
N ASN A 78 -22.04 15.73 -10.32
CA ASN A 78 -22.12 17.01 -9.61
C ASN A 78 -21.37 18.15 -10.32
N ARG A 79 -20.61 17.85 -11.40
CA ARG A 79 -19.78 18.79 -12.16
C ARG A 79 -18.72 19.51 -11.34
N ALA A 80 -18.42 19.00 -10.16
CA ALA A 80 -17.39 19.44 -9.25
C ALA A 80 -16.97 18.25 -8.40
N TYR A 81 -15.72 18.21 -7.94
CA TYR A 81 -15.29 17.26 -6.90
C TYR A 81 -15.82 17.69 -5.52
N PRO A 82 -15.98 16.75 -4.56
CA PRO A 82 -16.35 17.09 -3.20
C PRO A 82 -15.43 18.18 -2.65
N TYR A 83 -15.99 19.25 -2.12
CA TYR A 83 -15.23 20.31 -1.47
C TYR A 83 -15.89 20.58 -0.12
N ASP A 84 -15.14 20.41 0.96
CA ASP A 84 -15.71 20.60 2.30
C ASP A 84 -15.58 22.07 2.70
N ILE A 85 -16.72 22.74 2.85
CA ILE A 85 -16.83 24.07 3.45
C ILE A 85 -17.54 24.04 4.81
N SER A 86 -18.00 22.89 5.28
CA SER A 86 -18.97 22.84 6.39
C SER A 86 -18.60 21.93 7.57
N GLN A 87 -17.56 21.09 7.47
CA GLN A 87 -17.20 20.13 8.52
C GLN A 87 -15.69 20.04 8.80
N GLY A 88 -14.94 21.15 8.64
CA GLY A 88 -13.54 21.18 9.07
C GLY A 88 -12.58 20.37 8.20
N GLY A 89 -12.95 20.08 6.94
CA GLY A 89 -11.98 19.83 5.87
C GLY A 89 -10.92 20.92 5.85
N CYS A 90 -9.70 20.52 5.50
CA CYS A 90 -8.45 21.19 5.80
C CYS A 90 -8.23 22.53 5.06
N GLY A 91 -9.10 23.51 5.34
CA GLY A 91 -9.11 24.83 4.76
C GLY A 91 -7.86 25.61 5.09
N ARG A 92 -6.86 25.58 4.21
CA ARG A 92 -5.92 26.71 4.14
C ARG A 92 -6.51 27.78 3.25
N TYR A 93 -7.27 28.67 3.89
CA TYR A 93 -7.11 30.14 3.87
C TYR A 93 -8.40 30.74 4.46
N GLN A 94 -8.48 30.83 5.80
CA GLN A 94 -9.25 31.90 6.41
C GLN A 94 -8.42 33.18 6.30
N THR A 95 -8.83 34.11 5.44
CA THR A 95 -8.40 35.50 5.52
C THR A 95 -8.93 36.07 6.84
N GLY A 96 -8.06 36.14 7.87
CA GLY A 96 -8.30 36.94 9.09
C GLY A 96 -8.65 36.21 10.39
N GLY A 97 -8.49 34.89 10.49
CA GLY A 97 -8.71 34.12 11.73
C GLY A 97 -7.49 33.30 12.14
N THR A 98 -7.39 32.93 13.42
CA THR A 98 -6.39 31.97 13.93
C THR A 98 -6.39 30.71 13.07
N PRO A 99 -5.24 30.18 12.61
CA PRO A 99 -5.21 29.02 11.72
C PRO A 99 -5.97 27.86 12.36
N LEU A 100 -7.07 27.41 11.71
CA LEU A 100 -7.60 26.09 12.02
C LEU A 100 -6.53 25.10 11.57
N SER A 101 -5.78 24.61 12.56
CA SER A 101 -4.69 23.69 12.30
C SER A 101 -5.30 22.39 11.81
N CYS A 102 -4.98 22.07 10.57
CA CYS A 102 -5.47 20.88 9.88
C CYS A 102 -4.65 19.67 10.34
N ASP A 103 -4.52 19.50 11.66
CA ASP A 103 -3.48 18.63 12.20
C ASP A 103 -3.95 17.18 12.28
N SER A 104 -5.25 16.90 12.41
CA SER A 104 -5.86 15.55 12.29
C SER A 104 -7.38 15.63 12.32
N VAL A 105 -8.09 15.04 11.35
CA VAL A 105 -9.50 14.68 11.54
C VAL A 105 -9.50 13.32 12.23
N ASN A 106 -9.78 13.31 13.53
CA ASN A 106 -9.68 12.13 14.40
C ASN A 106 -10.82 11.11 14.18
N ASP A 107 -11.82 11.43 13.34
CA ASP A 107 -13.02 10.62 13.21
C ASP A 107 -12.90 9.45 12.21
N GLY A 108 -11.74 9.29 11.54
CA GLY A 108 -11.28 8.08 10.83
C GLY A 108 -12.12 7.58 9.64
N ASP A 109 -13.39 7.94 9.57
CA ASP A 109 -14.42 7.24 8.80
C ASP A 109 -15.13 8.18 7.80
N ASN A 110 -14.90 9.50 7.92
CA ASN A 110 -15.69 10.51 7.23
C ASN A 110 -14.87 11.69 6.70
N TRP A 111 -13.72 11.40 6.09
CA TRP A 111 -12.79 12.42 5.57
C TRP A 111 -13.14 12.93 4.15
N ILE A 112 -14.09 12.28 3.45
CA ILE A 112 -14.79 12.78 2.25
C ILE A 112 -16.27 12.40 2.35
N PRO A 113 -17.06 13.09 3.21
CA PRO A 113 -18.43 12.68 3.54
C PRO A 113 -19.36 12.54 2.34
N ASP A 114 -19.18 13.39 1.33
CA ASP A 114 -20.04 13.43 0.15
C ASP A 114 -19.98 12.15 -0.69
N LEU A 115 -18.86 11.41 -0.67
CA LEU A 115 -18.77 10.14 -1.37
C LEU A 115 -19.63 9.07 -0.72
N VAL A 116 -19.73 9.07 0.61
CA VAL A 116 -20.54 8.09 1.35
C VAL A 116 -22.01 8.52 1.37
N SER A 117 -22.28 9.79 1.69
CA SER A 117 -23.64 10.32 1.83
C SER A 117 -24.43 10.27 0.52
N GLN A 118 -23.76 10.41 -0.62
CA GLN A 118 -24.39 10.31 -1.95
C GLN A 118 -24.29 8.92 -2.57
N GLY A 119 -23.75 7.92 -1.85
CA GLY A 119 -23.74 6.52 -2.26
C GLY A 119 -22.70 6.15 -3.32
N PHE A 120 -21.65 6.96 -3.50
CA PHE A 120 -20.52 6.60 -4.38
C PHE A 120 -19.59 5.57 -3.72
N LEU A 121 -19.51 5.58 -2.39
CA LEU A 121 -18.81 4.58 -1.59
C LEU A 121 -19.72 4.09 -0.47
N LYS A 122 -19.56 2.82 -0.09
CA LYS A 122 -20.23 2.26 1.10
C LYS A 122 -19.62 2.80 2.40
N SER A 123 -18.30 2.93 2.41
CA SER A 123 -17.49 3.46 3.51
C SER A 123 -16.15 3.90 2.94
N LEU A 124 -15.50 4.86 3.59
CA LEU A 124 -14.14 5.23 3.21
C LEU A 124 -13.12 4.19 3.71
N PRO A 125 -12.10 3.83 2.90
CA PRO A 125 -11.01 2.98 3.35
C PRO A 125 -10.25 3.56 4.53
N LYS A 126 -9.68 2.67 5.35
CA LYS A 126 -8.85 3.00 6.52
C LYS A 126 -7.45 2.43 6.31
N ASP A 127 -6.43 3.22 6.62
CA ASP A 127 -5.06 2.74 6.51
C ASP A 127 -4.83 1.57 7.50
N PRO A 128 -4.10 0.50 7.11
CA PRO A 128 -3.91 -0.67 7.95
C PRO A 128 -3.22 -0.43 9.29
N ILE A 129 -2.49 0.67 9.46
CA ILE A 129 -1.75 1.01 10.69
C ILE A 129 -2.28 2.29 11.32
N ASN A 130 -2.65 3.28 10.51
CA ASN A 130 -2.91 4.63 10.98
C ASN A 130 -4.40 4.92 10.85
N SER A 131 -5.06 5.13 11.98
CA SER A 131 -6.50 5.48 12.00
C SER A 131 -6.76 6.98 11.89
N THR A 132 -5.71 7.81 11.91
CA THR A 132 -5.82 9.27 11.92
C THR A 132 -5.60 9.81 10.52
N PHE A 133 -6.61 10.44 9.92
CA PHE A 133 -6.44 11.21 8.69
C PHE A 133 -5.45 12.35 8.93
N SER A 134 -4.53 12.55 7.99
CA SER A 134 -3.45 13.54 8.09
C SER A 134 -3.48 14.48 6.90
N THR A 135 -3.20 15.76 7.12
CA THR A 135 -2.96 16.64 5.98
C THR A 135 -1.69 16.29 5.26
N VAL A 136 -1.60 16.72 4.00
CA VAL A 136 -0.38 16.76 3.16
C VAL A 136 0.88 17.20 3.92
N TRP A 137 0.75 18.04 4.94
CA TRP A 137 1.86 18.67 5.67
C TRP A 137 2.16 18.03 7.02
N ALA A 138 1.32 17.10 7.46
CA ALA A 138 1.56 16.35 8.68
C ALA A 138 2.26 15.03 8.31
N ASN A 139 3.24 14.63 9.11
CA ASN A 139 4.00 13.38 8.94
C ASN A 139 3.15 12.11 9.21
N GLY A 140 1.83 12.21 9.11
CA GLY A 140 0.92 11.11 9.40
C GLY A 140 0.84 10.16 8.21
N ARG A 141 0.90 8.86 8.47
CA ARG A 141 0.99 7.82 7.43
C ARG A 141 -0.37 7.36 6.91
N ALA A 142 -1.34 8.26 6.78
CA ALA A 142 -2.72 7.94 6.42
C ALA A 142 -3.08 8.39 5.00
N TYR A 143 -4.37 8.40 4.66
CA TYR A 143 -4.86 8.98 3.41
C TYR A 143 -5.02 10.50 3.55
N PHE A 144 -4.84 11.23 2.45
CA PHE A 144 -5.15 12.66 2.36
C PHE A 144 -5.87 12.98 1.04
N TYR A 145 -6.74 13.99 1.06
CA TYR A 145 -7.47 14.49 -0.10
C TYR A 145 -7.57 16.02 -0.06
N ILE A 146 -7.42 16.66 -1.22
CA ILE A 146 -7.50 18.11 -1.39
C ILE A 146 -8.24 18.44 -2.69
N SER A 147 -9.17 19.39 -2.62
CA SER A 147 -9.88 19.99 -3.77
C SER A 147 -10.08 21.52 -3.62
N GLU A 148 -9.25 22.16 -2.79
CA GLU A 148 -9.38 23.56 -2.37
C GLU A 148 -8.92 24.56 -3.44
N ASN A 149 -8.93 25.88 -3.19
CA ASN A 149 -8.34 26.85 -4.13
C ASN A 149 -7.00 27.34 -3.56
N VAL A 150 -5.92 26.65 -3.91
CA VAL A 150 -4.55 27.09 -3.62
C VAL A 150 -3.87 27.29 -4.97
N GLY A 151 -3.93 28.52 -5.49
CA GLY A 151 -3.26 28.88 -6.76
C GLY A 151 -4.17 29.29 -7.93
N GLY A 152 -5.40 29.75 -7.67
CA GLY A 152 -6.22 30.38 -8.72
C GLY A 152 -7.11 29.44 -9.54
N GLY A 153 -7.23 28.17 -9.18
CA GLY A 153 -8.25 27.26 -9.71
C GLY A 153 -9.56 27.29 -8.92
N THR A 154 -10.72 27.17 -9.58
CA THR A 154 -12.00 27.11 -8.85
C THR A 154 -12.07 25.86 -7.98
N ARG A 155 -12.68 25.98 -6.81
CA ARG A 155 -12.94 24.83 -5.92
C ARG A 155 -13.73 23.77 -6.68
N GLY A 156 -13.34 22.51 -6.55
CA GLY A 156 -14.01 21.39 -7.21
C GLY A 156 -13.62 21.13 -8.67
N ASP A 157 -12.75 21.94 -9.29
CA ASP A 157 -12.23 21.68 -10.65
C ASP A 157 -11.01 20.74 -10.65
N TYR A 158 -10.47 20.40 -9.48
CA TYR A 158 -9.40 19.44 -9.35
C TYR A 158 -9.48 18.65 -8.05
N TYR A 159 -8.71 17.55 -8.01
CA TYR A 159 -8.34 16.94 -6.74
C TYR A 159 -6.90 16.43 -6.75
N ILE A 160 -6.33 16.34 -5.55
CA ILE A 160 -5.13 15.59 -5.23
C ILE A 160 -5.49 14.62 -4.11
N LEU A 161 -5.18 13.35 -4.31
CA LEU A 161 -5.44 12.25 -3.39
C LEU A 161 -4.12 11.50 -3.19
N GLY A 162 -3.75 11.17 -1.96
CA GLY A 162 -2.50 10.45 -1.75
C GLY A 162 -2.36 9.76 -0.40
N THR A 163 -1.22 9.12 -0.23
CA THR A 163 -0.84 8.39 0.97
C THR A 163 0.67 8.22 1.07
N TRP A 164 1.16 8.02 2.28
CA TRP A 164 2.56 7.72 2.53
C TRP A 164 2.82 6.22 2.41
N LEU A 165 3.86 5.85 1.66
CA LEU A 165 4.26 4.47 1.49
C LEU A 165 5.32 4.10 2.54
N GLU A 166 5.20 2.90 3.09
CA GLU A 166 6.18 2.37 4.05
C GLU A 166 7.47 1.93 3.37
N ASN A 167 7.39 1.44 2.13
CA ASN A 167 8.55 0.99 1.38
C ASN A 167 9.25 2.19 0.69
N PRO A 168 10.42 2.66 1.19
CA PRO A 168 11.12 3.83 0.66
C PRO A 168 11.69 3.62 -0.76
N THR A 169 11.69 2.38 -1.25
CA THR A 169 12.22 2.00 -2.56
C THR A 169 11.13 1.74 -3.59
N ASP A 170 9.88 2.12 -3.30
CA ASP A 170 8.77 1.93 -4.23
C ASP A 170 8.93 2.83 -5.47
N SER A 171 8.96 2.22 -6.66
CA SER A 171 9.19 2.94 -7.92
C SER A 171 8.04 3.85 -8.36
N LYS A 172 6.87 3.74 -7.71
CA LYS A 172 5.72 4.62 -7.93
C LYS A 172 5.62 5.72 -6.87
N SER A 173 6.50 5.71 -5.88
CA SER A 173 6.61 6.83 -4.97
C SER A 173 7.26 8.02 -5.67
N LEU A 174 6.95 9.21 -5.17
CA LEU A 174 7.61 10.46 -5.57
C LEU A 174 8.92 10.70 -4.81
N GLY A 175 9.49 9.64 -4.21
CA GLY A 175 10.74 9.72 -3.45
C GLY A 175 10.62 10.46 -2.12
N TYR A 176 11.77 10.65 -1.47
CA TYR A 176 11.93 11.40 -0.22
C TYR A 176 12.49 12.79 -0.54
N TYR A 177 11.89 13.86 0.00
CA TYR A 177 12.40 15.21 -0.18
C TYR A 177 13.63 15.46 0.70
N ASP A 178 14.78 15.69 0.06
CA ASP A 178 16.07 15.98 0.69
C ASP A 178 16.44 17.48 0.68
N GLY A 179 15.52 18.35 0.23
CA GLY A 179 15.79 19.78 0.06
C GLY A 179 16.38 20.17 -1.30
N ILE A 180 16.71 19.22 -2.17
CA ILE A 180 17.32 19.44 -3.50
C ILE A 180 16.41 18.76 -4.54
N GLY A 181 15.27 19.42 -4.79
CA GLY A 181 14.11 18.84 -5.48
C GLY A 181 14.42 17.98 -6.70
N VAL A 182 13.85 16.77 -6.71
CA VAL A 182 13.84 15.93 -7.90
C VAL A 182 12.48 15.37 -8.30
N ASP A 183 11.46 15.27 -7.43
CA ASP A 183 10.12 14.80 -7.85
C ASP A 183 8.99 15.41 -6.99
N ARG A 184 8.73 16.72 -7.16
CA ARG A 184 7.67 17.42 -6.43
C ARG A 184 6.40 17.49 -7.25
N PRO A 185 5.23 17.05 -6.72
CA PRO A 185 3.96 17.35 -7.34
C PRO A 185 3.80 18.85 -7.50
N LYS A 186 3.34 19.31 -8.64
CA LYS A 186 3.01 20.72 -8.85
C LYS A 186 1.54 20.95 -8.52
N TRP A 187 1.24 22.09 -7.88
CA TRP A 187 -0.12 22.57 -7.76
C TRP A 187 -0.71 22.76 -9.15
N PRO A 188 -1.91 22.22 -9.43
CA PRO A 188 -2.63 22.60 -10.63
C PRO A 188 -3.03 24.06 -10.56
N LEU A 189 -2.67 24.82 -11.59
CA LEU A 189 -3.19 26.16 -11.76
C LEU A 189 -4.08 26.17 -12.99
N CYS A 190 -5.33 26.54 -12.79
CA CYS A 190 -6.31 26.66 -13.87
C CYS A 190 -6.19 28.00 -14.59
N ASP A 191 -5.35 28.89 -14.07
CA ASP A 191 -4.96 30.16 -14.64
C ASP A 191 -3.51 30.07 -15.13
N SER A 192 -3.31 30.17 -16.45
CA SER A 192 -1.99 30.10 -17.08
C SER A 192 -1.11 31.33 -16.80
N THR A 193 -1.65 32.39 -16.18
CA THR A 193 -0.91 33.61 -15.85
C THR A 193 -0.07 33.49 -14.58
N VAL A 194 -0.36 32.48 -13.75
CA VAL A 194 0.43 32.10 -12.58
C VAL A 194 1.15 30.79 -12.88
N GLY A 195 2.45 30.71 -12.63
CA GLY A 195 3.24 29.50 -12.85
C GLY A 195 3.00 28.47 -11.76
N ALA A 196 2.84 27.19 -12.14
CA ALA A 196 2.55 26.08 -11.22
C ALA A 196 3.57 26.04 -10.06
N GLY A 197 3.09 26.10 -8.82
CA GLY A 197 3.93 26.02 -7.63
C GLY A 197 4.28 24.58 -7.27
N GLU A 198 5.48 24.32 -6.77
CA GLU A 198 5.87 22.99 -6.30
C GLU A 198 5.27 22.68 -4.92
N ILE A 199 4.84 21.43 -4.72
CA ILE A 199 4.41 20.85 -3.44
C ILE A 199 5.59 20.04 -2.89
N GLY A 200 6.11 20.45 -1.74
CA GLY A 200 7.09 19.67 -1.00
C GLY A 200 6.42 18.64 -0.11
N PHE A 201 6.83 17.38 -0.20
CA PHE A 201 6.46 16.36 0.75
C PHE A 201 7.73 15.81 1.41
N ASP A 202 7.85 15.91 2.73
CA ASP A 202 9.06 15.50 3.48
C ASP A 202 9.18 13.97 3.63
N SER A 203 8.58 13.18 2.73
CA SER A 203 8.42 11.74 2.89
C SER A 203 7.96 11.01 1.62
N ASN A 204 8.17 9.69 1.64
CA ASN A 204 7.86 8.75 0.58
C ASN A 204 6.34 8.66 0.32
N ILE A 205 5.86 9.24 -0.78
CA ILE A 205 4.43 9.46 -1.03
C ILE A 205 3.98 8.92 -2.38
N TYR A 206 2.74 8.42 -2.43
CA TYR A 206 2.04 8.02 -3.65
C TYR A 206 0.79 8.89 -3.82
N VAL A 207 0.58 9.39 -5.04
CA VAL A 207 -0.45 10.40 -5.34
C VAL A 207 -1.20 10.04 -6.62
N ILE A 208 -2.52 10.22 -6.59
CA ILE A 208 -3.44 10.25 -7.73
C ILE A 208 -4.07 11.64 -7.79
N ARG A 209 -4.25 12.18 -8.99
CA ARG A 209 -4.77 13.53 -9.18
C ARG A 209 -5.54 13.63 -10.47
N SER A 210 -6.45 14.60 -10.54
CA SER A 210 -7.25 14.87 -11.73
C SER A 210 -7.52 16.35 -11.83
N TYR A 211 -7.43 16.87 -13.05
CA TYR A 211 -7.61 18.29 -13.37
C TYR A 211 -8.72 18.42 -14.41
N ARG A 212 -9.68 19.33 -14.17
CA ARG A 212 -10.79 19.63 -15.09
C ARG A 212 -10.67 21.04 -15.68
N CYS A 213 -9.52 21.66 -15.50
CA CYS A 213 -9.20 22.97 -16.03
C CYS A 213 -8.76 22.88 -17.50
N ASN A 214 -9.12 23.88 -18.32
CA ASN A 214 -8.98 23.93 -19.79
C ASN A 214 -7.58 23.55 -20.33
N GLY A 215 -7.25 22.25 -20.34
CA GLY A 215 -6.03 21.71 -20.94
C GLY A 215 -4.73 21.89 -20.14
N VAL A 216 -4.77 22.30 -18.87
CA VAL A 216 -3.55 22.44 -18.05
C VAL A 216 -3.34 21.16 -17.24
N ASP A 217 -2.45 20.31 -17.74
CA ASP A 217 -1.90 19.19 -17.00
C ASP A 217 -0.45 19.53 -16.63
N PRO A 218 -0.15 19.92 -15.38
CA PRO A 218 1.18 20.37 -14.99
C PRO A 218 2.26 19.28 -15.10
N GLU A 219 1.88 18.00 -15.26
CA GLU A 219 2.83 16.88 -15.25
C GLU A 219 2.56 15.78 -16.30
N GLY A 220 1.49 15.88 -17.08
CA GLY A 220 1.14 14.86 -18.07
C GLY A 220 0.55 13.63 -17.39
N SER A 221 -0.68 13.30 -17.74
CA SER A 221 -1.53 12.30 -17.11
C SER A 221 -0.81 10.95 -17.04
N ARG A 222 -0.72 10.36 -15.85
CA ARG A 222 -0.18 9.01 -15.62
C ARG A 222 -1.16 8.19 -14.81
#